data_AF-A0A8J7TVW1-F1
#
_entry.id   AF-A0A8J7TVW1-F1
#
_cell.length_a   1.000
_cell.length_b   1.000
_cell.length_c   1.000
_cell.angle_alpha   90.00
_cell.angle_beta   90.00
_cell.angle_gamma   90.00
#
_symmetry.space_group_name_H-M   'P 1'
#
loop_
_entity.id
_entity.type
_entity.pdbx_description
1 polymer ?
#
loop_
_entity_poly.entity_id
_entity_poly.type
_entity_poly.pdbx_seq_one_letter_code
_entity_poly.pdbx_strand_id
1 'polypeptide(L)'
;MTITLDKQVGMQECPECKVPFTAVRGSVFGDGEPIGLYLIGLHGHSPEGLLAHLAIALLDRSGGESQAFAAAMTAIAMPDQFGFKLVDWEASPWRGETYLGDMLNPSEVRASRSR
;
A
#
# COMPACT_ATOMS: atom_id res chain seq x y z
N MET A 1 3.72 4.13 22.87
CA MET A 1 3.22 4.07 21.49
C MET A 1 3.15 2.61 21.08
N THR A 2 1.95 2.08 21.04
CA THR A 2 1.66 0.72 20.57
C THR A 2 1.21 0.81 19.11
N ILE A 3 1.83 0.03 18.23
CA ILE A 3 1.41 -0.09 16.83
C ILE A 3 0.62 -1.38 16.65
N THR A 4 -0.57 -1.29 16.07
CA THR A 4 -1.38 -2.44 15.67
C THR A 4 -1.75 -2.36 14.19
N LEU A 5 -1.97 -3.52 13.58
CA LEU A 5 -2.34 -3.64 12.17
C LEU A 5 -3.64 -4.43 12.09
N ASP A 6 -4.60 -3.95 11.29
CA ASP A 6 -5.61 -4.85 10.75
C ASP A 6 -5.05 -5.54 9.49
N LYS A 7 -5.61 -6.69 9.13
CA LYS A 7 -5.15 -7.48 7.99
C LYS A 7 -6.33 -7.99 7.19
N GLN A 8 -6.35 -7.63 5.92
CA GLN A 8 -7.23 -8.18 4.90
C GLN A 8 -6.40 -8.85 3.82
N VAL A 9 -6.84 -10.02 3.37
CA VAL A 9 -6.22 -10.75 2.27
C VAL A 9 -7.21 -10.78 1.12
N GLY A 10 -6.76 -10.34 -0.06
CA GLY A 10 -7.58 -10.28 -1.26
C GLY A 10 -6.82 -10.76 -2.49
N MET A 11 -7.57 -11.14 -3.52
CA MET A 11 -7.00 -11.38 -4.84
C MET A 11 -7.03 -10.08 -5.64
N GLN A 12 -5.94 -9.84 -6.36
CA GLN A 12 -5.73 -8.68 -7.22
C GLN A 12 -5.30 -9.16 -8.60
N GLU A 13 -5.59 -8.40 -9.64
CA GLU A 13 -5.16 -8.73 -11.00
C GLU A 13 -3.96 -7.87 -11.39
N CYS A 14 -2.90 -8.49 -11.91
CA CYS A 14 -1.77 -7.73 -12.45
C CYS A 14 -2.24 -6.93 -13.69
N PRO A 15 -2.03 -5.59 -13.73
CA PRO A 15 -2.49 -4.81 -14.87
C PRO A 15 -1.76 -5.17 -16.16
N GLU A 16 -0.52 -5.69 -16.06
CA GLU A 16 0.35 -6.01 -17.18
C GLU A 16 0.07 -7.41 -17.74
N CYS A 17 0.23 -8.48 -16.96
CA CYS A 17 0.02 -9.86 -17.45
C CYS A 17 -1.36 -10.45 -17.17
N LYS A 18 -2.25 -9.75 -16.47
CA LYS A 18 -3.61 -10.20 -16.12
C LYS A 18 -3.70 -11.45 -15.23
N VAL A 19 -2.56 -11.90 -14.69
CA VAL A 19 -2.54 -13.03 -13.77
C VAL A 19 -2.97 -12.55 -12.38
N PRO A 20 -3.87 -13.29 -11.70
CA PRO A 20 -4.28 -12.94 -10.35
C PRO A 20 -3.15 -13.24 -9.35
N PHE A 21 -2.99 -12.38 -8.35
CA PHE A 21 -2.04 -12.54 -7.25
C PHE A 21 -2.68 -12.18 -5.92
N THR A 22 -2.12 -12.70 -4.84
CA THR A 22 -2.59 -12.38 -3.48
C THR A 22 -1.97 -11.06 -3.02
N ALA A 23 -2.82 -10.16 -2.56
CA ALA A 23 -2.43 -8.95 -1.87
C ALA A 23 -2.92 -8.98 -0.42
N VAL A 24 -2.07 -8.50 0.48
CA VAL A 24 -2.40 -8.22 1.87
C VAL A 24 -2.49 -6.72 2.02
N ARG A 25 -3.56 -6.21 2.62
CA ARG A 25 -3.74 -4.79 2.90
C ARG A 25 -4.35 -4.57 4.26
N GLY A 26 -4.27 -3.35 4.76
CA GLY A 26 -4.92 -2.99 6.01
C GLY A 26 -4.54 -1.61 6.51
N SER A 27 -5.10 -1.26 7.66
CA SER A 27 -4.82 -0.02 8.36
C SER A 27 -3.75 -0.22 9.42
N VAL A 28 -2.95 0.82 9.63
CA VAL A 28 -1.97 0.96 10.70
C VAL A 28 -2.56 1.88 11.76
N PHE A 29 -2.55 1.42 13.00
CA PHE A 29 -3.04 2.18 14.15
C PHE A 29 -1.91 2.45 15.14
N GLY A 30 -1.81 3.69 15.62
CA GLY A 30 -0.92 4.10 16.71
C GLY A 30 -1.75 4.48 17.93
N ASP A 31 -1.55 3.77 19.04
CA ASP A 31 -2.33 3.96 20.28
C ASP A 31 -3.86 3.90 20.05
N GLY A 32 -4.29 3.03 19.14
CA GLY A 32 -5.71 2.82 18.77
C GLY A 32 -6.25 3.75 17.69
N GLU A 33 -5.49 4.78 17.29
CA GLU A 33 -5.90 5.74 16.26
C GLU A 33 -5.31 5.38 14.89
N PRO A 34 -6.08 5.50 13.78
CA PRO A 34 -5.55 5.23 12.45
C PRO A 34 -4.49 6.26 12.07
N ILE A 35 -3.28 5.78 11.78
CA ILE A 35 -2.11 6.59 11.40
C ILE A 35 -1.62 6.28 9.99
N GLY A 36 -2.16 5.25 9.33
CA GLY A 36 -1.72 4.89 7.99
C GLY A 36 -2.41 3.67 7.45
N LEU A 37 -2.01 3.28 6.25
CA LEU A 37 -2.51 2.15 5.49
C LEU A 37 -1.35 1.48 4.78
N TYR A 38 -1.47 0.19 4.53
CA TYR A 38 -0.47 -0.58 3.81
C TYR A 38 -1.11 -1.52 2.80
N LEU A 39 -0.37 -1.80 1.73
CA LEU A 39 -0.65 -2.87 0.78
C LEU A 39 0.66 -3.55 0.40
N ILE A 40 0.63 -4.88 0.42
CA ILE A 40 1.73 -5.74 0.06
C ILE A 40 1.20 -6.81 -0.90
N GLY A 41 1.78 -6.90 -2.08
CA GLY A 41 1.48 -7.97 -3.04
C GLY A 41 2.77 -8.67 -3.45
N LEU A 42 2.71 -9.98 -3.65
CA LEU A 42 3.79 -10.71 -4.30
C LEU A 42 3.25 -11.31 -5.59
N HIS A 43 3.86 -10.94 -6.71
CA HIS A 43 3.44 -11.36 -8.02
C HIS A 43 4.65 -11.78 -8.86
N GLY A 44 4.66 -13.01 -9.35
CA GLY A 44 5.74 -13.50 -10.23
C GLY A 44 5.53 -13.01 -11.66
N HIS A 45 5.82 -11.73 -11.93
CA HIS A 45 5.58 -11.14 -13.26
C HIS A 45 6.83 -11.06 -14.15
N SER A 46 7.99 -10.71 -13.60
CA SER A 46 9.06 -10.26 -14.50
C SER A 46 9.87 -11.46 -15.02
N PRO A 47 10.30 -11.42 -16.30
CA PRO A 47 11.38 -12.26 -16.81
C PRO A 47 12.67 -12.20 -15.97
N GLU A 48 12.75 -11.23 -15.04
CA GLU A 48 13.89 -10.91 -14.18
C GLU A 48 13.73 -11.45 -12.75
N GLY A 49 12.55 -11.96 -12.36
CA GLY A 49 12.31 -12.57 -11.04
C GLY A 49 10.96 -12.29 -10.38
N LEU A 50 10.90 -12.48 -9.06
CA LEU A 50 9.69 -12.25 -8.26
C LEU A 50 9.52 -10.75 -8.00
N LEU A 51 8.38 -10.19 -8.37
CA LEU A 51 8.02 -8.80 -8.15
C LEU A 51 7.18 -8.68 -6.87
N ALA A 52 7.72 -8.01 -5.88
CA ALA A 52 6.98 -7.56 -4.72
C ALA A 52 6.52 -6.12 -4.94
N HIS A 53 5.33 -5.88 -4.44
CA HIS A 53 4.58 -4.65 -4.54
C HIS A 53 4.35 -4.14 -3.12
N LEU A 54 4.81 -2.94 -2.82
CA LEU A 54 4.63 -2.31 -1.52
C LEU A 54 4.03 -0.91 -1.73
N ALA A 55 2.96 -0.60 -1.00
CA ALA A 55 2.46 0.74 -0.87
C ALA A 55 2.17 1.04 0.59
N ILE A 56 2.49 2.25 1.02
CA ILE A 56 2.22 2.77 2.35
C ILE A 56 1.66 4.18 2.26
N ALA A 57 0.66 4.46 3.06
CA ALA A 57 0.18 5.81 3.31
C ALA A 57 0.25 6.10 4.81
N LEU A 58 0.62 7.32 5.19
CA LEU A 58 0.76 7.76 6.56
C LEU A 58 0.07 9.11 6.76
N LEU A 59 -0.49 9.31 7.95
CA LEU A 59 -0.99 10.60 8.41
C LEU A 59 0.00 11.22 9.38
N ASP A 60 0.57 12.35 9.00
CA ASP A 60 1.27 13.24 9.92
C ASP A 60 0.26 14.14 10.63
N ARG A 61 0.37 14.20 11.96
CA ARG A 61 -0.46 15.03 12.83
C ARG A 61 0.37 16.01 13.68
N SER A 62 1.68 16.09 13.46
CA SER A 62 2.61 16.87 14.28
C SER A 62 2.38 18.39 14.21
N GLY A 63 1.73 18.89 13.16
CA GLY A 63 1.55 20.33 12.88
C GLY A 63 0.15 20.91 13.16
N GLY A 64 -0.75 20.16 13.82
CA GLY A 64 -2.13 20.61 14.11
C GLY A 64 -3.11 20.44 12.95
N GLU A 65 -2.64 20.50 11.70
CA GLU A 65 -3.35 19.98 10.52
C GLU A 65 -2.86 18.57 10.18
N SER A 66 -3.78 17.70 9.78
CA SER A 66 -3.42 16.34 9.34
C SER A 66 -2.94 16.37 7.89
N GLN A 67 -1.67 16.06 7.66
CA GLN A 67 -1.11 15.92 6.32
C GLN A 67 -0.94 14.44 5.98
N ALA A 68 -1.31 14.05 4.76
CA ALA A 68 -1.23 12.68 4.32
C ALA A 68 -0.06 12.50 3.34
N PHE A 69 0.72 11.44 3.52
CA PHE A 69 1.84 11.06 2.66
C PHE A 69 1.64 9.65 2.14
N ALA A 70 1.86 9.41 0.85
CA ALA A 70 1.87 8.07 0.28
C ALA A 70 3.17 7.81 -0.47
N ALA A 71 3.63 6.56 -0.42
CA ALA A 71 4.72 6.06 -1.24
C ALA A 71 4.40 4.65 -1.71
N ALA A 72 4.77 4.37 -2.95
CA ALA A 72 4.73 3.04 -3.53
C ALA A 72 6.12 2.64 -4.02
N MET A 73 6.43 1.36 -3.92
CA MET A 73 7.69 0.79 -4.32
C MET A 73 7.46 -0.61 -4.89
N THR A 74 8.22 -0.95 -5.91
CA THR A 74 8.42 -2.33 -6.32
C THR A 74 9.79 -2.82 -5.88
N ALA A 75 9.84 -4.09 -5.47
CA ALA A 75 11.08 -4.81 -5.24
C ALA A 75 11.14 -6.02 -6.15
N ILE A 76 12.25 -6.20 -6.86
CA ILE A 76 12.47 -7.33 -7.75
C ILE A 76 13.59 -8.17 -7.17
N ALA A 77 13.29 -9.43 -6.86
CA ALA A 77 14.30 -10.40 -6.44
C ALA A 77 14.96 -11.02 -7.67
N MET A 78 16.23 -10.68 -7.90
CA MET A 78 17.10 -11.32 -8.89
C MET A 78 17.96 -12.39 -8.19
N PRO A 79 18.65 -13.29 -8.94
CA PRO A 79 19.41 -14.40 -8.33
C PRO A 79 20.48 -14.00 -7.29
N ASP A 80 21.07 -12.81 -7.41
CA ASP A 80 22.19 -12.33 -6.59
C ASP A 80 21.95 -10.96 -5.92
N GLN A 81 20.84 -10.28 -6.23
CA GLN A 81 20.57 -8.94 -5.74
C GLN A 81 19.06 -8.61 -5.70
N PHE A 82 18.72 -7.54 -4.99
CA PHE A 82 17.38 -6.95 -5.00
C PHE A 82 17.40 -5.61 -5.71
N GLY A 83 16.52 -5.44 -6.69
CA GLY A 83 16.25 -4.15 -7.31
C GLY A 83 15.08 -3.47 -6.60
N PHE A 84 15.20 -2.18 -6.30
CA PHE A 84 14.13 -1.37 -5.73
C PHE A 84 13.81 -0.20 -6.65
N LYS A 85 12.54 0.05 -6.88
CA LYS A 85 12.09 1.19 -7.67
C LYS A 85 10.91 1.86 -6.98
N LEU A 86 11.06 3.15 -6.67
CA LEU A 86 9.92 3.98 -6.28
C LEU A 86 8.97 4.09 -7.46
N VAL A 87 7.69 3.85 -7.18
CA VAL A 87 6.62 3.88 -8.17
C VAL A 87 5.98 5.25 -8.08
N ASP A 88 5.97 5.96 -9.20
CA ASP A 88 5.09 7.10 -9.37
C ASP A 88 3.64 6.63 -9.24
N TRP A 89 2.90 7.21 -8.30
CA TRP A 89 1.56 6.79 -7.95
C TRP A 89 0.60 6.85 -9.15
N GLU A 90 0.70 7.90 -9.96
CA GLU A 90 -0.14 8.09 -11.14
C GLU A 90 0.13 7.02 -12.23
N ALA A 91 1.35 6.47 -12.21
CA ALA A 91 1.77 5.37 -13.07
C ALA A 91 1.60 3.98 -12.40
N SER A 92 1.09 3.92 -11.16
CA SER A 92 0.96 2.70 -10.39
C SER A 92 -0.17 1.80 -10.93
N PRO A 93 0.00 0.46 -10.86
CA PRO A 93 -1.09 -0.52 -10.99
C PRO A 93 -2.33 -0.18 -10.15
N TRP A 94 -2.11 0.49 -9.02
CA TRP A 94 -3.13 0.76 -7.99
C TRP A 94 -3.69 2.16 -8.05
N ARG A 95 -3.40 2.93 -9.10
CA ARG A 95 -3.94 4.29 -9.25
C ARG A 95 -5.47 4.34 -9.16
N GLY A 96 -6.16 3.26 -9.54
CA GLY A 96 -7.62 3.13 -9.50
C GLY A 96 -8.14 2.23 -8.37
N GLU A 97 -7.28 1.71 -7.49
CA GLU A 97 -7.74 0.97 -6.31
C GLU A 97 -8.38 1.97 -5.35
N THR A 98 -9.70 1.91 -5.20
CA THR A 98 -10.50 2.81 -4.33
C THR A 98 -9.99 2.82 -2.89
N TYR A 99 -9.38 1.71 -2.45
CA TYR A 99 -8.68 1.68 -1.17
C TYR A 99 -7.54 2.69 -1.24
N LEU A 100 -6.42 2.43 -1.92
CA LEU A 100 -5.26 3.33 -1.84
C LEU A 100 -5.39 4.67 -2.61
N GLY A 101 -6.23 4.73 -3.64
CA GLY A 101 -6.42 5.86 -4.55
C GLY A 101 -7.24 7.00 -3.96
N ASP A 102 -8.21 6.70 -3.09
CA ASP A 102 -8.96 7.71 -2.32
C ASP A 102 -8.28 8.01 -0.94
N MET A 103 -7.29 7.19 -0.55
CA MET A 103 -6.76 7.05 0.82
C MET A 103 -5.79 8.12 1.35
N LEU A 104 -5.72 9.28 0.70
CA LEU A 104 -5.16 10.49 1.31
C LEU A 104 -6.23 11.53 1.64
N ASN A 105 -7.52 11.23 1.38
CA ASN A 105 -8.60 12.11 1.80
C ASN A 105 -8.80 12.03 3.32
N PRO A 106 -8.55 13.10 4.10
CA PRO A 106 -8.72 13.09 5.55
C PRO A 106 -10.14 12.69 5.99
N SER A 107 -11.15 12.90 5.13
CA SER A 107 -12.53 12.51 5.43
C SER A 107 -12.75 10.98 5.43
N GLU A 108 -12.06 10.21 4.58
CA GLU A 108 -12.21 8.75 4.53
C GLU A 108 -11.46 8.05 5.66
N VAL A 109 -10.25 8.51 5.98
CA VAL A 109 -9.52 8.00 7.15
C VAL A 109 -10.32 8.28 8.44
N ARG A 110 -11.01 9.43 8.51
CA ARG A 110 -11.91 9.76 9.62
C ARG A 110 -13.23 8.95 9.59
N ALA A 111 -13.72 8.53 8.42
CA ALA A 111 -14.96 7.76 8.27
C ALA A 111 -14.80 6.25 8.55
N SER A 112 -13.57 5.73 8.47
CA SER A 112 -13.24 4.34 8.86
C SER A 112 -13.54 3.98 10.33
N ARG A 113 -13.90 4.99 11.16
CA ARG A 113 -14.35 4.89 12.56
C ARG A 113 -15.58 3.98 12.82
N SER A 114 -16.14 3.30 11.83
CA SER A 114 -17.48 2.69 11.93
C SER A 114 -17.63 1.26 11.37
N ARG A 115 -16.55 0.50 11.15
CA ARG A 115 -16.67 -0.92 10.73
C ARG A 115 -15.87 -1.85 11.60
#